data_AF-A0A178B411-F1
#
_entry.id   AF-A0A178B411-F1
#
_cell.length_a   1.000
_cell.length_b   1.000
_cell.length_c   1.000
_cell.angle_alpha   90.00
_cell.angle_beta   90.00
_cell.angle_gamma   90.00
#
_symmetry.space_group_name_H-M   'P 1'
#
loop_
_entity.id
_entity.type
_entity.pdbx_description
1 polymer ?
#
loop_
_entity_poly.entity_id
_entity_poly.type
_entity_poly.pdbx_seq_one_letter_code
_entity_poly.pdbx_strand_id
1 'polypeptide(L)'
;MGNPWSSPVDNGDDWRSDARYAMAAGMYCVICGSPFDIEGDVYNIDPKEARYQWLRNFRLLAQCDDLDFHRTTSGNSEPVNTSNTEDIFLSERAEITTSAQGSFRLWDETQTDDIWYNPLWYSHNATGTLFPLHEACIDISCRVIEHLRFQKIHSDSRPSLSTLYHFLNARFLTRRAKVHSYSDIANDLFDHCHRSRIYGPQSVLALARIEWWGGDYDKFYANPLDVTGLDAFVFNVLAASAQERAANTKNIVVAREAHGVETLPVELFNVICSFLPASSIIKLHRTSKTLAMKVQLDNAFWRDSLRTGCLHAHIWDVDTRKIETLRQESNIVFSTADWDWRSVARLLATKKVPLSGRDPRLDDMPPGLWNRCRIWATIERALQFEYIEKEKQEEIHSSIEIRRSTIAGERPDK
;
A
#
# COMPACT_ATOMS: atom_id res chain seq x y z
N MET A 1 1.96 27.26 52.12
CA MET A 1 0.99 26.53 51.28
C MET A 1 1.43 26.71 49.83
N GLY A 2 2.13 25.72 49.28
CA GLY A 2 2.63 25.72 47.90
C GLY A 2 1.79 24.76 47.05
N ASN A 3 1.51 25.17 45.82
CA ASN A 3 0.56 24.52 44.92
C ASN A 3 1.09 23.14 44.45
N PRO A 4 0.38 22.01 44.65
CA PRO A 4 0.84 20.68 44.25
C PRO A 4 0.56 20.34 42.76
N TRP A 5 0.26 21.33 41.93
CA TRP A 5 -0.14 21.17 40.51
C TRP A 5 0.75 21.94 39.53
N SER A 6 2.00 22.20 39.88
CA SER A 6 3.02 22.62 38.93
C SER A 6 3.93 21.43 38.65
N SER A 7 3.42 20.48 37.86
CA SER A 7 4.27 19.54 37.15
C SER A 7 5.20 20.34 36.23
N PRO A 8 6.48 19.99 36.11
CA PRO A 8 7.29 20.51 35.02
C PRO A 8 6.58 20.13 33.72
N VAL A 9 6.58 21.04 32.74
CA VAL A 9 6.28 20.70 31.36
C VAL A 9 7.27 19.59 31.01
N ASP A 10 6.79 18.35 31.03
CA ASP A 10 7.54 17.17 30.68
C ASP A 10 7.95 17.38 29.23
N ASN A 11 9.26 17.42 28.96
CA ASN A 11 9.83 17.51 27.61
C ASN A 11 9.58 16.18 26.87
N GLY A 12 8.31 15.83 26.66
CA GLY A 12 7.84 14.61 26.01
C GLY A 12 8.08 14.58 24.49
N ASP A 13 8.93 15.46 23.97
CA ASP A 13 9.34 15.52 22.57
C ASP A 13 10.70 14.84 22.30
N ASP A 14 11.47 14.45 23.33
CA ASP A 14 12.80 13.83 23.13
C ASP A 14 12.74 12.48 22.41
N TRP A 15 11.72 11.65 22.64
CA TRP A 15 11.58 10.38 21.90
C TRP A 15 11.06 10.56 20.47
N ARG A 16 10.37 11.68 20.18
CA ARG A 16 10.09 12.08 18.79
C ARG A 16 11.35 12.55 18.09
N SER A 17 12.42 12.87 18.83
CA SER A 17 13.66 13.36 18.24
C SER A 17 14.34 12.30 17.39
N ASP A 18 14.36 11.02 17.76
CA ASP A 18 15.00 9.96 16.95
C ASP A 18 14.24 9.67 15.66
N ALA A 19 12.91 9.62 15.73
CA ALA A 19 12.03 9.46 14.57
C ALA A 19 12.12 10.66 13.62
N ARG A 20 12.08 11.88 14.17
CA ARG A 20 12.26 13.14 13.40
C ARG A 20 13.68 13.25 12.86
N TYR A 21 14.68 12.78 13.59
CA TYR A 21 16.06 12.73 13.16
C TYR A 21 16.24 11.79 11.98
N ALA A 22 15.68 10.58 12.05
CA ALA A 22 15.67 9.66 10.91
C ALA A 22 15.02 10.29 9.67
N MET A 23 13.92 11.04 9.84
CA MET A 23 13.30 11.77 8.72
C MET A 23 14.13 12.94 8.19
N ALA A 24 14.71 13.74 9.08
CA ALA A 24 15.57 14.86 8.73
C ALA A 24 16.85 14.38 8.02
N ALA A 25 17.40 13.25 8.47
CA ALA A 25 18.57 12.61 7.89
C ALA A 25 18.24 11.73 6.67
N GLY A 26 16.97 11.57 6.30
CA GLY A 26 16.55 10.72 5.17
C GLY A 26 16.76 9.21 5.37
N MET A 27 17.00 8.77 6.61
CA MET A 27 17.29 7.38 6.98
C MET A 27 16.03 6.57 7.30
N TYR A 28 15.01 6.64 6.45
CA TYR A 28 13.76 5.91 6.61
C TYR A 28 13.13 5.57 5.25
N CYS A 29 12.32 4.52 5.22
CA CYS A 29 11.57 4.16 4.03
C CYS A 29 10.43 5.15 3.80
N VAL A 30 10.44 5.86 2.68
CA VAL A 30 9.43 6.89 2.41
C VAL A 30 8.02 6.33 2.30
N ILE A 31 7.84 5.05 1.97
CA ILE A 31 6.51 4.42 1.85
C ILE A 31 5.96 3.97 3.21
N CYS A 32 6.75 3.29 4.03
CA CYS A 32 6.23 2.69 5.27
C CYS A 32 6.55 3.51 6.53
N GLY A 33 7.42 4.51 6.42
CA GLY A 33 7.84 5.37 7.53
C GLY A 33 8.76 4.67 8.53
N SER A 34 9.21 3.44 8.27
CA SER A 34 10.11 2.73 9.18
C SER A 34 11.55 3.22 8.98
N PRO A 35 12.30 3.49 10.07
CA PRO A 35 13.73 3.82 9.97
C PRO A 35 14.51 2.60 9.46
N PHE A 36 15.62 2.84 8.76
CA PHE A 36 16.53 1.78 8.33
C PHE A 36 17.52 1.41 9.42
N ASP A 37 17.90 2.38 10.25
CA ASP A 37 18.67 2.13 11.47
C ASP A 37 17.71 1.74 12.59
N ILE A 38 17.54 0.44 12.77
CA ILE A 38 16.78 -0.17 13.86
C ILE A 38 17.71 -0.69 14.96
N GLU A 39 19.01 -0.40 14.87
CA GLU A 39 19.99 -0.82 15.87
C GLU A 39 20.06 0.19 17.01
N GLY A 40 19.99 -0.29 18.25
CA GLY A 40 20.14 0.55 19.45
C GLY A 40 19.25 0.11 20.60
N ASP A 41 19.56 0.60 21.81
CA ASP A 41 18.86 0.26 23.06
C ASP A 41 17.37 0.69 23.09
N VAL A 42 16.91 1.41 22.07
CA VAL A 42 15.54 1.95 21.95
C VAL A 42 14.56 0.91 21.41
N TYR A 43 15.04 -0.03 20.59
CA TYR A 43 14.25 -1.08 19.96
C TYR A 43 14.64 -2.42 20.62
N ASN A 44 13.69 -3.10 21.27
CA ASN A 44 13.94 -4.49 21.73
C ASN A 44 13.85 -5.46 20.54
N ILE A 45 14.55 -5.11 19.45
CA ILE A 45 14.55 -5.77 18.16
C ILE A 45 15.95 -6.34 17.98
N ASP A 46 16.06 -7.67 17.92
CA ASP A 46 17.29 -8.29 17.46
C ASP A 46 17.27 -8.31 15.93
N PRO A 47 18.09 -7.49 15.25
CA PRO A 47 18.08 -7.39 13.80
C PRO A 47 18.64 -8.66 13.12
N LYS A 48 19.15 -9.63 13.90
CA LYS A 48 19.53 -10.96 13.41
C LYS A 48 18.34 -11.90 13.27
N GLU A 49 17.22 -11.62 13.95
CA GLU A 49 16.02 -12.44 13.83
C GLU A 49 15.46 -12.40 12.41
N ALA A 50 15.13 -13.58 11.87
CA ALA A 50 14.66 -13.75 10.50
C ALA A 50 13.46 -12.84 10.17
N ARG A 51 12.55 -12.63 11.13
CA ARG A 51 11.36 -11.80 10.94
C ARG A 51 11.63 -10.32 10.66
N TYR A 52 12.81 -9.80 11.02
CA TYR A 52 13.21 -8.40 10.80
C TYR A 52 14.18 -8.22 9.63
N GLN A 53 14.69 -9.30 9.02
CA GLN A 53 15.68 -9.23 7.95
C GLN A 53 15.21 -8.43 6.74
N TRP A 54 13.89 -8.41 6.46
CA TRP A 54 13.31 -7.63 5.36
C TRP A 54 13.52 -6.11 5.53
N LEU A 55 13.62 -5.61 6.76
CA LEU A 55 13.87 -4.18 7.04
C LEU A 55 15.28 -3.75 6.61
N ARG A 56 16.22 -4.70 6.55
CA ARG A 56 17.57 -4.44 6.04
C ARG A 56 17.68 -4.60 4.52
N ASN A 57 16.59 -4.96 3.85
CA ASN A 57 16.54 -5.09 2.41
C ASN A 57 15.88 -3.86 1.81
N PHE A 58 16.68 -2.80 1.68
CA PHE A 58 16.27 -1.54 1.10
C PHE A 58 17.10 -1.19 -0.13
N ARG A 59 16.49 -0.42 -1.01
CA ARG A 59 16.99 -0.02 -2.33
C ARG A 59 16.74 1.47 -2.53
N LEU A 60 17.48 2.06 -3.46
CA LEU A 60 17.30 3.43 -3.93
C LEU A 60 16.57 3.41 -5.26
N LEU A 61 15.48 4.16 -5.35
CA LEU A 61 14.68 4.35 -6.57
C LEU A 61 14.83 5.79 -7.07
N ALA A 62 15.19 5.97 -8.33
CA ALA A 62 15.37 7.29 -8.95
C ALA A 62 15.14 7.26 -10.46
N GLN A 63 15.16 8.43 -11.09
CA GLN A 63 15.41 8.54 -12.52
C GLN A 63 16.92 8.44 -12.75
N CYS A 64 17.34 7.81 -13.84
CA CYS A 64 18.76 7.65 -14.16
C CYS A 64 19.50 9.00 -14.20
N ASP A 65 18.86 10.03 -14.75
CA ASP A 65 19.43 11.38 -14.88
C ASP A 65 19.67 12.09 -13.52
N ASP A 66 19.00 11.65 -12.45
CA ASP A 66 19.14 12.26 -11.13
C ASP A 66 20.38 11.71 -10.38
N LEU A 67 20.95 10.57 -10.77
CA LEU A 67 21.94 9.85 -9.95
C LEU A 67 23.18 10.69 -9.62
N ASP A 68 23.79 11.30 -10.63
CA ASP A 68 25.04 12.05 -10.46
C ASP A 68 24.88 13.25 -9.53
N PHE A 69 23.70 13.87 -9.51
CA PHE A 69 23.41 15.00 -8.62
C PHE A 69 23.37 14.60 -7.14
N HIS A 70 23.11 13.33 -6.86
CA HIS A 70 22.96 12.80 -5.51
C HIS A 70 24.16 11.99 -5.04
N ARG A 71 25.13 11.75 -5.92
CA ARG A 71 26.38 11.05 -5.59
C ARG A 71 27.26 11.94 -4.70
N THR A 72 27.76 11.39 -3.60
CA THR A 72 28.67 12.12 -2.68
C THR A 72 30.14 11.73 -2.87
N THR A 73 30.42 10.71 -3.68
CA THR A 73 31.77 10.27 -4.04
C THR A 73 32.20 10.79 -5.40
N SER A 74 33.50 11.00 -5.58
CA SER A 74 34.11 11.50 -6.82
C SER A 74 34.64 10.40 -7.76
N GLY A 75 34.20 9.15 -7.59
CA GLY A 75 34.63 8.01 -8.43
C GLY A 75 33.92 7.97 -9.78
N ASN A 76 34.48 7.22 -10.74
CA ASN A 76 33.87 7.00 -12.06
C ASN A 76 33.08 5.67 -12.15
N SER A 77 33.05 4.88 -11.08
CA SER A 77 32.27 3.64 -11.04
C SER A 77 30.78 3.94 -11.11
N GLU A 78 30.02 3.16 -11.86
CA GLU A 78 28.56 3.27 -11.95
C GLU A 78 27.90 2.19 -11.09
N PRO A 79 26.79 2.50 -10.40
CA PRO A 79 26.06 1.49 -9.65
C PRO A 79 25.29 0.56 -10.60
N VAL A 80 25.09 -0.69 -10.18
CA VAL A 80 24.27 -1.65 -10.92
C VAL A 80 22.80 -1.21 -10.91
N ASN A 81 22.22 -1.02 -12.10
CA ASN A 81 20.78 -0.82 -12.26
C ASN A 81 20.06 -2.16 -12.43
N THR A 82 19.20 -2.50 -11.48
CA THR A 82 18.39 -3.73 -11.50
C THR A 82 16.98 -3.52 -12.08
N SER A 83 16.66 -2.29 -12.49
CA SER A 83 15.40 -1.95 -13.16
C SER A 83 15.38 -2.51 -14.58
N ASN A 84 14.22 -3.06 -14.98
CA ASN A 84 13.96 -3.41 -16.38
C ASN A 84 13.41 -2.22 -17.21
N THR A 85 13.38 -1.01 -16.64
CA THR A 85 12.89 0.20 -17.30
C THR A 85 14.06 1.16 -17.53
N GLU A 86 14.29 1.56 -18.79
CA GLU A 86 15.49 2.30 -19.22
C GLU A 86 15.73 3.63 -18.49
N ASP A 87 14.66 4.37 -18.19
CA ASP A 87 14.72 5.70 -17.55
C ASP A 87 14.72 5.65 -16.02
N ILE A 88 14.48 4.48 -15.43
CA ILE A 88 14.37 4.31 -13.98
C ILE A 88 15.56 3.53 -13.46
N PHE A 89 16.21 4.08 -12.46
CA PHE A 89 17.20 3.40 -11.67
C PHE A 89 16.56 2.73 -10.46
N LEU A 90 16.84 1.44 -10.29
CA LEU A 90 16.61 0.71 -9.06
C LEU A 90 17.91 0.06 -8.64
N SER A 91 18.48 0.52 -7.53
CA SER A 91 19.74 -0.04 -7.05
C SER A 91 19.61 -1.51 -6.67
N GLU A 92 20.74 -2.20 -6.59
CA GLU A 92 20.89 -3.37 -5.73
C GLU A 92 20.61 -3.01 -4.26
N ARG A 93 20.72 -4.00 -3.37
CA ARG A 93 20.57 -3.78 -1.93
C ARG A 93 21.57 -2.72 -1.47
N ALA A 94 21.04 -1.64 -0.90
CA ALA A 94 21.84 -0.59 -0.31
C ALA A 94 22.22 -0.92 1.13
N GLU A 95 23.27 -0.25 1.61
CA GLU A 95 23.75 -0.37 2.99
C GLU A 95 23.83 1.02 3.62
N ILE A 96 23.69 1.08 4.94
CA ILE A 96 23.91 2.29 5.73
C ILE A 96 25.06 2.04 6.69
N THR A 97 25.82 3.10 6.99
CA THR A 97 26.79 3.07 8.10
C THR A 97 26.47 4.18 9.07
N THR A 98 26.61 3.89 10.37
CA THR A 98 26.33 4.83 11.46
C THR A 98 27.18 6.12 11.37
N SER A 99 28.31 6.07 10.68
CA SER A 99 29.18 7.23 10.45
C SER A 99 28.75 8.15 9.30
N ALA A 100 27.90 7.70 8.37
CA ALA A 100 27.73 8.35 7.07
C ALA A 100 26.61 9.42 6.99
N GLN A 101 26.11 9.92 8.12
CA GLN A 101 25.16 11.06 8.22
C GLN A 101 24.05 11.07 7.14
N GLY A 102 23.29 9.98 7.00
CA GLY A 102 22.18 9.92 6.04
C GLY A 102 22.55 9.49 4.62
N SER A 103 23.80 9.12 4.36
CA SER A 103 24.21 8.57 3.07
C SER A 103 24.05 7.05 2.98
N PHE A 104 23.73 6.57 1.78
CA PHE A 104 23.52 5.16 1.47
C PHE A 104 24.66 4.67 0.58
N ARG A 105 25.23 3.52 0.94
CA ARG A 105 26.28 2.85 0.18
C ARG A 105 25.68 1.86 -0.82
N LEU A 106 26.19 1.90 -2.04
CA LEU A 106 26.04 0.90 -3.07
C LEU A 106 27.42 0.35 -3.44
N TRP A 107 27.44 -0.89 -3.91
CA TRP A 107 28.61 -1.51 -4.52
C TRP A 107 28.63 -1.22 -6.02
N ASP A 108 29.82 -1.02 -6.58
CA ASP A 108 30.02 -1.05 -8.03
C ASP A 108 29.97 -2.49 -8.57
N GLU A 109 29.91 -2.64 -9.90
CA GLU A 109 29.89 -3.96 -10.57
C GLU A 109 31.06 -4.87 -10.16
N THR A 110 32.20 -4.27 -9.84
CA THR A 110 33.44 -4.97 -9.47
C THR A 110 33.54 -5.24 -7.97
N GLN A 111 32.62 -4.72 -7.14
CA GLN A 111 32.66 -4.72 -5.68
C GLN A 111 33.96 -4.18 -5.09
N THR A 112 34.56 -3.21 -5.77
CA THR A 112 35.87 -2.62 -5.44
C THR A 112 35.75 -1.20 -4.90
N ASP A 113 34.78 -0.42 -5.37
CA ASP A 113 34.58 0.97 -4.95
C ASP A 113 33.22 1.13 -4.25
N ASP A 114 33.24 1.84 -3.11
CA ASP A 114 32.04 2.23 -2.39
C ASP A 114 31.44 3.49 -3.05
N ILE A 115 30.22 3.39 -3.57
CA ILE A 115 29.47 4.52 -4.12
C ILE A 115 28.46 5.00 -3.08
N TRP A 116 28.60 6.25 -2.65
CA TRP A 116 27.70 6.86 -1.67
C TRP A 116 26.72 7.83 -2.32
N TYR A 117 25.46 7.75 -1.88
CA TYR A 117 24.36 8.59 -2.34
C TYR A 117 23.67 9.29 -1.15
N ASN A 118 23.26 10.53 -1.37
CA ASN A 118 22.46 11.32 -0.43
C ASN A 118 20.98 11.41 -0.91
N PRO A 119 20.11 10.50 -0.47
CA PRO A 119 18.72 10.50 -0.90
C PRO A 119 17.90 11.62 -0.25
N LEU A 120 16.76 11.96 -0.86
CA LEU A 120 15.86 13.02 -0.43
C LEU A 120 16.50 14.42 -0.32
N TRP A 121 17.75 14.55 -0.78
CA TRP A 121 18.41 15.84 -0.96
C TRP A 121 17.63 16.67 -1.99
N TYR A 122 17.69 17.99 -1.83
CA TYR A 122 16.97 18.92 -2.70
C TYR A 122 17.82 20.15 -2.95
N SER A 123 17.91 20.55 -4.22
CA SER A 123 18.31 21.90 -4.62
C SER A 123 17.18 22.56 -5.39
N HIS A 124 17.16 23.89 -5.43
CA HIS A 124 16.13 24.65 -6.16
C HIS A 124 16.08 24.34 -7.67
N ASN A 125 17.14 23.73 -8.22
CA ASN A 125 17.22 23.33 -9.61
C ASN A 125 17.00 21.82 -9.81
N ALA A 126 16.77 21.06 -8.74
CA ALA A 126 16.57 19.62 -8.82
C ALA A 126 15.20 19.30 -9.45
N THR A 127 15.22 18.43 -10.46
CA THR A 127 14.02 17.89 -11.11
C THR A 127 13.51 16.62 -10.44
N GLY A 128 14.32 16.01 -9.58
CA GLY A 128 13.97 14.78 -8.88
C GLY A 128 14.82 14.54 -7.63
N THR A 129 14.71 13.32 -7.10
CA THR A 129 15.49 12.86 -5.95
C THR A 129 15.56 11.34 -5.92
N LEU A 130 16.44 10.80 -5.08
CA LEU A 130 16.54 9.37 -4.79
C LEU A 130 15.62 9.03 -3.61
N PHE A 131 14.77 8.02 -3.78
CA PHE A 131 13.86 7.53 -2.76
C PHE A 131 14.40 6.25 -2.13
N PRO A 132 14.72 6.25 -0.82
CA PRO A 132 15.13 5.05 -0.13
C PRO A 132 13.89 4.27 0.31
N LEU A 133 13.82 3.00 -0.09
CA LEU A 133 12.62 2.17 0.03
C LEU A 133 12.98 0.74 0.43
N HIS A 134 12.18 0.11 1.30
CA HIS A 134 12.24 -1.35 1.45
C HIS A 134 11.79 -2.03 0.15
N GLU A 135 12.46 -3.12 -0.25
CA GLU A 135 12.08 -3.91 -1.43
C GLU A 135 10.61 -4.37 -1.33
N ALA A 136 10.19 -4.81 -0.15
CA ALA A 136 8.82 -5.17 0.13
C ALA A 136 7.81 -4.02 -0.11
N CYS A 137 8.19 -2.78 0.18
CA CYS A 137 7.35 -1.61 -0.07
C CYS A 137 7.25 -1.28 -1.57
N ILE A 138 8.33 -1.50 -2.34
CA ILE A 138 8.33 -1.36 -3.80
C ILE A 138 7.34 -2.37 -4.40
N ASP A 139 7.47 -3.64 -4.04
CA ASP A 139 6.62 -4.72 -4.55
C ASP A 139 5.14 -4.48 -4.29
N ILE A 140 4.80 -4.11 -3.05
CA ILE A 140 3.42 -3.79 -2.68
C ILE A 140 2.92 -2.57 -3.47
N SER A 141 3.76 -1.54 -3.66
CA SER A 141 3.38 -0.35 -4.42
C SER A 141 3.11 -0.64 -5.87
N CYS A 142 3.97 -1.43 -6.52
CA CYS A 142 3.77 -1.87 -7.90
C CYS A 142 2.44 -2.65 -8.04
N ARG A 143 2.14 -3.55 -7.09
CA ARG A 143 0.86 -4.28 -7.06
C ARG A 143 -0.34 -3.36 -6.89
N VAL A 144 -0.24 -2.33 -6.04
CA VAL A 144 -1.31 -1.32 -5.86
C VAL A 144 -1.53 -0.56 -7.18
N ILE A 145 -0.46 -0.12 -7.84
CA ILE A 145 -0.51 0.61 -9.11
C ILE A 145 -1.17 -0.26 -10.19
N GLU A 146 -0.77 -1.52 -10.33
CA GLU A 146 -1.36 -2.47 -11.27
C GLU A 146 -2.84 -2.69 -10.97
N HIS A 147 -3.19 -2.92 -9.70
CA HIS A 147 -4.57 -3.09 -9.28
C HIS A 147 -5.45 -1.89 -9.66
N LEU A 148 -4.96 -0.66 -9.43
CA LEU A 148 -5.70 0.55 -9.78
C LEU A 148 -5.81 0.76 -11.29
N ARG A 149 -4.77 0.38 -12.06
CA ARG A 149 -4.83 0.40 -13.53
C ARG A 149 -5.87 -0.56 -14.07
N PHE A 150 -5.95 -1.79 -13.58
CA PHE A 150 -6.97 -2.74 -14.00
C PHE A 150 -8.40 -2.27 -13.71
N GLN A 151 -8.59 -1.42 -12.68
CA GLN A 151 -9.90 -0.84 -12.37
C GLN A 151 -10.28 0.35 -13.24
N LYS A 152 -9.30 1.03 -13.83
CA LYS A 152 -9.50 2.24 -14.64
C LYS A 152 -9.44 1.90 -16.12
N ILE A 153 -10.29 2.54 -16.91
CA ILE A 153 -10.37 2.34 -18.37
C ILE A 153 -9.15 2.97 -19.08
N HIS A 154 -8.41 3.86 -18.40
CA HIS A 154 -7.20 4.49 -18.93
C HIS A 154 -5.97 3.62 -18.66
N SER A 155 -5.52 2.94 -19.71
CA SER A 155 -4.26 2.21 -19.76
C SER A 155 -3.10 3.19 -19.96
N ASP A 156 -2.59 3.76 -18.87
CA ASP A 156 -1.20 4.24 -18.92
C ASP A 156 -0.29 3.03 -19.14
N SER A 157 0.40 2.99 -20.28
CA SER A 157 1.28 1.88 -20.68
C SER A 157 2.60 1.87 -19.90
N ARG A 158 2.87 2.92 -19.13
CA ARG A 158 4.09 3.05 -18.34
C ARG A 158 4.26 1.85 -17.38
N PRO A 159 5.47 1.30 -17.18
CA PRO A 159 5.69 0.26 -16.16
C PRO A 159 5.33 0.74 -14.74
N SER A 160 4.94 -0.20 -13.86
CA SER A 160 4.49 0.10 -12.48
C SER A 160 5.57 0.82 -11.66
N LEU A 161 6.83 0.42 -11.83
CA LEU A 161 7.98 1.03 -11.15
C LEU A 161 8.21 2.48 -11.57
N SER A 162 8.10 2.77 -12.87
CA SER A 162 8.20 4.14 -13.39
C SER A 162 7.04 5.01 -12.87
N THR A 163 5.80 4.50 -12.84
CA THR A 163 4.69 5.22 -12.20
C THR A 163 4.94 5.45 -10.71
N LEU A 164 5.54 4.49 -9.99
CA LEU A 164 5.89 4.67 -8.58
C LEU A 164 6.90 5.82 -8.40
N TYR A 165 7.99 5.84 -9.18
CA TYR A 165 8.98 6.92 -9.10
C TYR A 165 8.33 8.29 -9.38
N HIS A 166 7.62 8.43 -10.51
CA HIS A 166 7.00 9.70 -10.86
C HIS A 166 5.96 10.16 -9.85
N PHE A 167 5.20 9.23 -9.27
CA PHE A 167 4.28 9.49 -8.18
C PHE A 167 5.00 10.04 -6.95
N LEU A 168 6.04 9.35 -6.47
CA LEU A 168 6.83 9.80 -5.32
C LEU A 168 7.48 11.16 -5.59
N ASN A 169 8.04 11.36 -6.79
CA ASN A 169 8.68 12.60 -7.19
C ASN A 169 7.70 13.78 -7.27
N ALA A 170 6.52 13.58 -7.87
CA ALA A 170 5.48 14.60 -7.91
C ALA A 170 5.07 15.05 -6.50
N ARG A 171 4.93 14.10 -5.56
CA ARG A 171 4.64 14.40 -4.15
C ARG A 171 5.78 15.16 -3.48
N PHE A 172 7.01 14.71 -3.68
CA PHE A 172 8.21 15.33 -3.12
C PHE A 172 8.33 16.79 -3.55
N LEU A 173 8.29 17.05 -4.86
CA LEU A 173 8.36 18.41 -5.41
C LEU A 173 7.19 19.27 -4.93
N THR A 174 5.97 18.73 -4.89
CA THR A 174 4.78 19.46 -4.39
C THR A 174 4.93 19.84 -2.92
N ARG A 175 5.48 18.96 -2.07
CA ARG A 175 5.73 19.26 -0.66
C ARG A 175 6.84 20.31 -0.52
N ARG A 176 7.95 20.13 -1.23
CA ARG A 176 9.09 21.08 -1.21
C ARG A 176 8.69 22.47 -1.69
N ALA A 177 7.79 22.59 -2.64
CA ALA A 177 7.26 23.88 -3.09
C ALA A 177 6.38 24.59 -2.03
N LYS A 178 5.72 23.83 -1.13
CA LYS A 178 4.81 24.36 -0.10
C LYS A 178 5.51 24.66 1.23
N VAL A 179 6.58 23.94 1.53
CA VAL A 179 7.25 23.97 2.83
C VAL A 179 8.41 24.97 2.77
N HIS A 180 8.48 25.89 3.74
CA HIS A 180 9.64 26.80 3.88
C HIS A 180 10.90 25.95 4.14
N SER A 181 12.05 26.41 3.63
CA SER A 181 13.28 25.63 3.39
C SER A 181 13.91 24.84 4.56
N TYR A 182 13.34 24.86 5.76
CA TYR A 182 13.88 24.25 6.98
C TYR A 182 12.90 23.39 7.80
N SER A 183 11.79 22.89 7.21
CA SER A 183 10.88 22.03 7.96
C SER A 183 11.19 20.55 7.76
N ASP A 184 11.45 19.84 8.86
CA ASP A 184 11.73 18.39 8.90
C ASP A 184 10.61 17.53 8.31
N ILE A 185 9.40 18.08 8.17
CA ILE A 185 8.24 17.42 7.55
C ILE A 185 8.25 17.46 6.02
N ALA A 186 9.22 18.16 5.39
CA ALA A 186 9.28 18.28 3.93
C ALA A 186 9.43 16.91 3.24
N ASN A 187 10.13 15.98 3.91
CA ASN A 187 10.34 14.62 3.42
C ASN A 187 9.16 13.69 3.76
N ASP A 188 8.24 14.07 4.64
CA ASP A 188 7.11 13.23 5.04
C ASP A 188 6.02 13.18 3.95
N LEU A 189 6.26 12.41 2.88
CA LEU A 189 5.40 12.38 1.69
C LEU A 189 3.97 11.87 1.96
N PHE A 190 3.79 11.06 3.01
CA PHE A 190 2.55 10.35 3.31
C PHE A 190 1.97 10.68 4.69
N ASP A 191 2.47 11.72 5.34
CA ASP A 191 2.03 12.14 6.68
C ASP A 191 2.21 11.01 7.72
N HIS A 192 3.38 10.35 7.68
CA HIS A 192 3.80 9.31 8.60
C HIS A 192 3.89 9.78 10.05
N CYS A 193 4.09 11.08 10.28
CA CYS A 193 4.01 11.71 11.60
C CYS A 193 2.57 11.89 12.10
N HIS A 194 1.58 11.76 11.21
CA HIS A 194 0.19 12.02 11.54
C HIS A 194 -0.50 10.80 12.16
N ARG A 195 -1.24 11.07 13.25
CA ARG A 195 -2.07 10.07 13.93
C ARG A 195 -3.53 10.20 13.50
N SER A 196 -4.06 9.14 12.90
CA SER A 196 -5.49 9.05 12.64
C SER A 196 -6.27 8.83 13.93
N ARG A 197 -7.34 9.60 14.14
CA ARG A 197 -8.29 9.35 15.24
C ARG A 197 -9.02 8.01 15.13
N ILE A 198 -9.10 7.46 13.91
CA ILE A 198 -9.90 6.25 13.62
C ILE A 198 -9.03 5.01 13.62
N TYR A 199 -7.82 5.10 13.04
CA TYR A 199 -6.96 3.93 12.79
C TYR A 199 -5.69 3.92 13.64
N GLY A 200 -5.42 5.01 14.37
CA GLY A 200 -4.18 5.17 15.13
C GLY A 200 -3.03 5.71 14.27
N PRO A 201 -1.77 5.48 14.68
CA PRO A 201 -0.59 5.95 13.98
C PRO A 201 -0.41 5.24 12.64
N GLN A 202 -0.02 6.03 11.62
CA GLN A 202 0.21 5.51 10.27
C GLN A 202 1.59 4.92 10.07
N SER A 203 2.54 5.26 10.94
CA SER A 203 3.89 4.70 10.97
C SER A 203 4.37 4.63 12.41
N VAL A 204 5.52 3.97 12.57
CA VAL A 204 6.26 3.92 13.83
C VAL A 204 6.62 5.34 14.34
N LEU A 205 6.76 6.32 13.44
CA LEU A 205 7.08 7.72 13.73
C LEU A 205 5.92 8.48 14.41
N ALA A 206 4.69 7.95 14.35
CA ALA A 206 3.51 8.55 14.96
C ALA A 206 3.04 7.82 16.23
N LEU A 207 3.69 6.71 16.63
CA LEU A 207 3.35 5.98 17.86
C LEU A 207 3.57 6.85 19.08
N ALA A 208 2.66 6.84 20.05
CA ALA A 208 2.92 7.47 21.33
C ALA A 208 3.86 6.59 22.17
N ARG A 209 4.57 7.21 23.13
CA ARG A 209 5.44 6.50 24.08
C ARG A 209 4.78 5.28 24.72
N ILE A 210 3.51 5.35 25.14
CA ILE A 210 2.82 4.19 25.78
C ILE A 210 2.65 3.02 24.80
N GLU A 211 2.27 3.29 23.55
CA GLU A 211 2.12 2.27 22.50
C GLU A 211 3.48 1.64 22.16
N TRP A 212 4.56 2.42 22.28
CA TRP A 212 5.92 1.93 22.22
C TRP A 212 6.20 0.87 23.28
N TRP A 213 5.98 1.20 24.55
CA TRP A 213 6.21 0.27 25.67
C TRP A 213 5.27 -0.94 25.63
N GLY A 214 4.10 -0.81 25.00
CA GLY A 214 3.13 -1.89 24.81
C GLY A 214 3.52 -2.93 23.74
N GLY A 215 4.57 -2.69 22.96
CA GLY A 215 5.00 -3.60 21.89
C GLY A 215 4.22 -3.48 20.59
N ASP A 216 3.32 -2.49 20.45
CA ASP A 216 2.52 -2.30 19.23
C ASP A 216 3.38 -1.97 17.99
N TYR A 217 4.62 -1.50 18.21
CA TYR A 217 5.58 -1.22 17.15
C TYR A 217 5.95 -2.48 16.32
N ASP A 218 5.86 -3.68 16.89
CA ASP A 218 6.20 -4.93 16.21
C ASP A 218 5.36 -5.13 14.93
N LYS A 219 4.12 -4.67 14.93
CA LYS A 219 3.24 -4.74 13.75
C LYS A 219 3.77 -3.93 12.57
N PHE A 220 4.53 -2.85 12.82
CA PHE A 220 5.14 -2.03 11.75
C PHE A 220 6.40 -2.68 11.16
N TYR A 221 7.02 -3.59 11.91
CA TYR A 221 8.26 -4.28 11.56
C TYR A 221 8.04 -5.73 11.10
N ALA A 222 6.81 -6.22 11.14
CA ALA A 222 6.46 -7.52 10.58
C ALA A 222 6.57 -7.52 9.05
N ASN A 223 7.15 -8.58 8.47
CA ASN A 223 7.32 -8.71 7.02
C ASN A 223 5.95 -8.66 6.31
N PRO A 224 5.70 -7.66 5.45
CA PRO A 224 4.41 -7.55 4.78
C PRO A 224 4.29 -8.45 3.55
N LEU A 225 5.38 -9.06 3.05
CA LEU A 225 5.33 -10.01 1.93
C LEU A 225 5.15 -11.45 2.39
N ASP A 226 5.84 -11.86 3.45
CA ASP A 226 5.73 -13.20 4.03
C ASP A 226 4.85 -13.17 5.29
N VAL A 227 3.56 -13.42 5.11
CA VAL A 227 2.58 -13.39 6.19
C VAL A 227 2.45 -14.77 6.82
N THR A 228 3.32 -15.06 7.78
CA THR A 228 3.23 -16.28 8.58
C THR A 228 1.87 -16.40 9.27
N GLY A 229 1.21 -17.54 9.10
CA GLY A 229 -0.09 -17.82 9.74
C GLY A 229 -1.32 -17.24 9.02
N LEU A 230 -1.18 -16.69 7.80
CA LEU A 230 -2.30 -16.16 7.02
C LEU A 230 -3.43 -17.18 6.86
N ASP A 231 -3.11 -18.41 6.44
CA ASP A 231 -4.11 -19.45 6.19
C ASP A 231 -4.85 -19.86 7.47
N ALA A 232 -4.12 -19.96 8.59
CA ALA A 232 -4.68 -20.26 9.90
C ALA A 232 -5.61 -19.13 10.38
N PHE A 233 -5.22 -17.88 10.15
CA PHE A 233 -6.07 -16.73 10.44
C PHE A 233 -7.35 -16.74 9.61
N VAL A 234 -7.26 -16.95 8.29
CA VAL A 234 -8.45 -17.03 7.41
C VAL A 234 -9.35 -18.20 7.84
N PHE A 235 -8.77 -19.34 8.20
CA PHE A 235 -9.50 -20.49 8.76
C PHE A 235 -10.25 -20.13 10.04
N ASN A 236 -9.60 -19.45 10.99
CA ASN A 236 -10.24 -19.01 12.24
C ASN A 236 -11.38 -18.02 11.98
N VAL A 237 -11.18 -17.09 11.04
CA VAL A 237 -12.23 -16.16 10.60
C VAL A 237 -13.40 -16.90 9.97
N LEU A 238 -13.16 -17.94 9.14
CA LEU A 238 -14.21 -18.79 8.57
C LEU A 238 -14.99 -19.52 9.66
N ALA A 239 -14.28 -20.14 10.61
CA ALA A 239 -14.88 -20.86 11.73
C ALA A 239 -15.73 -19.92 12.61
N ALA A 240 -15.25 -18.70 12.87
CA ALA A 240 -15.96 -17.70 13.66
C ALA A 240 -17.09 -16.98 12.89
N SER A 241 -17.09 -17.04 11.55
CA SER A 241 -18.13 -16.43 10.71
C SER A 241 -19.30 -17.37 10.42
N ALA A 242 -19.33 -18.55 11.03
CA ALA A 242 -20.40 -19.51 10.84
C ALA A 242 -21.75 -18.95 11.31
N GLN A 243 -22.75 -19.05 10.42
CA GLN A 243 -24.17 -18.71 10.58
C GLN A 243 -24.60 -17.23 10.45
N GLU A 244 -24.54 -16.67 9.24
CA GLU A 244 -25.75 -16.03 8.70
C GLU A 244 -26.50 -17.11 7.92
N ARG A 245 -27.44 -17.82 8.58
CA ARG A 245 -28.38 -18.72 7.89
C ARG A 245 -28.88 -17.98 6.66
N ALA A 246 -28.79 -18.63 5.49
CA ALA A 246 -29.37 -18.13 4.25
C ALA A 246 -30.80 -17.69 4.54
N ALA A 247 -30.98 -16.38 4.72
CA ALA A 247 -32.29 -15.78 4.81
C ALA A 247 -32.95 -16.15 3.50
N ASN A 248 -33.92 -17.06 3.58
CA ASN A 248 -34.82 -17.53 2.53
C ASN A 248 -34.31 -17.17 1.13
N THR A 249 -33.83 -18.14 0.36
CA THR A 249 -33.75 -18.03 -1.11
C THR A 249 -35.14 -17.56 -1.57
N LYS A 250 -35.33 -16.26 -1.63
CA LYS A 250 -36.57 -15.65 -2.07
C LYS A 250 -36.62 -16.08 -3.51
N ASN A 251 -37.61 -16.89 -3.88
CA ASN A 251 -37.84 -17.23 -5.27
C ASN A 251 -37.86 -15.92 -6.04
N ILE A 252 -36.80 -15.66 -6.79
CA ILE A 252 -36.63 -14.40 -7.51
C ILE A 252 -37.57 -14.52 -8.70
N VAL A 253 -38.78 -13.97 -8.55
CA VAL A 253 -39.71 -13.88 -9.66
C VAL A 253 -39.23 -12.74 -10.57
N VAL A 254 -38.92 -13.11 -11.80
CA VAL A 254 -38.57 -12.20 -12.89
C VAL A 254 -39.84 -11.89 -13.66
N ALA A 255 -40.33 -10.65 -13.59
CA ALA A 255 -41.56 -10.22 -14.27
C ALA A 255 -41.30 -9.63 -15.67
N ARG A 256 -40.04 -9.35 -16.02
CA ARG A 256 -39.63 -8.77 -17.30
C ARG A 256 -38.97 -9.83 -18.16
N GLU A 257 -39.22 -9.80 -19.46
CA GLU A 257 -38.45 -10.60 -20.41
C GLU A 257 -36.95 -10.22 -20.38
N ALA A 258 -36.10 -11.21 -20.65
CA ALA A 258 -34.67 -11.03 -20.75
C ALA A 258 -34.32 -10.29 -22.05
N HIS A 259 -33.40 -9.31 -22.00
CA HIS A 259 -32.99 -8.54 -23.18
C HIS A 259 -31.47 -8.42 -23.29
N GLY A 260 -30.95 -8.32 -24.51
CA GLY A 260 -29.51 -8.12 -24.77
C GLY A 260 -28.66 -9.27 -24.21
N VAL A 261 -27.62 -8.94 -23.41
CA VAL A 261 -26.72 -9.93 -22.80
C VAL A 261 -27.48 -10.93 -21.91
N GLU A 262 -28.65 -10.55 -21.37
CA GLU A 262 -29.48 -11.44 -20.54
C GLU A 262 -30.06 -12.62 -21.32
N THR A 263 -30.11 -12.58 -22.65
CA THR A 263 -30.65 -13.69 -23.46
C THR A 263 -29.62 -14.78 -23.76
N LEU A 264 -28.33 -14.52 -23.48
CA LEU A 264 -27.27 -15.48 -23.75
C LEU A 264 -27.45 -16.78 -22.93
N PRO A 265 -27.18 -17.96 -23.51
CA PRO A 265 -27.06 -19.20 -22.76
C PRO A 265 -26.06 -19.08 -21.59
N VAL A 266 -26.30 -19.83 -20.51
CA VAL A 266 -25.48 -19.74 -19.29
C VAL A 266 -24.02 -20.14 -19.56
N GLU A 267 -23.79 -21.02 -20.53
CA GLU A 267 -22.47 -21.50 -20.93
C GLU A 267 -21.64 -20.36 -21.53
N LEU A 268 -22.20 -19.60 -22.48
CA LEU A 268 -21.52 -18.44 -23.08
C LEU A 268 -21.27 -17.37 -22.03
N PHE A 269 -22.21 -17.21 -21.11
CA PHE A 269 -22.11 -16.23 -20.05
C PHE A 269 -21.05 -16.59 -19.01
N ASN A 270 -20.89 -17.88 -18.69
CA ASN A 270 -19.79 -18.39 -17.86
C ASN A 270 -18.43 -18.16 -18.54
N VAL A 271 -18.34 -18.38 -19.86
CA VAL A 271 -17.13 -18.07 -20.63
C VAL A 271 -16.81 -16.58 -20.55
N ILE A 272 -17.79 -15.69 -20.77
CA ILE A 272 -17.60 -14.24 -20.60
C ILE A 272 -17.11 -13.92 -19.18
N CYS A 273 -17.75 -14.47 -18.15
CA CYS A 273 -17.35 -14.24 -16.76
C CYS A 273 -15.92 -14.71 -16.47
N SER A 274 -15.42 -15.76 -17.14
CA SER A 274 -14.04 -16.21 -16.96
C SER A 274 -12.97 -15.20 -17.41
N PHE A 275 -13.34 -14.24 -18.27
CA PHE A 275 -12.48 -13.14 -18.70
C PHE A 275 -12.69 -11.84 -17.89
N LEU A 276 -13.66 -11.81 -16.97
CA LEU A 276 -13.97 -10.61 -16.21
C LEU A 276 -13.31 -10.65 -14.82
N PRO A 277 -12.86 -9.50 -14.28
CA PRO A 277 -12.42 -9.43 -12.90
C PRO A 277 -13.61 -9.66 -11.96
N ALA A 278 -13.34 -10.20 -10.77
CA ALA A 278 -14.36 -10.52 -9.76
C ALA A 278 -15.27 -9.33 -9.43
N SER A 279 -14.72 -8.11 -9.39
CA SER A 279 -15.49 -6.88 -9.16
C SER A 279 -16.52 -6.60 -10.26
N SER A 280 -16.20 -6.86 -11.52
CA SER A 280 -17.13 -6.74 -12.65
C SER A 280 -18.20 -7.82 -12.63
N ILE A 281 -17.85 -9.05 -12.25
CA ILE A 281 -18.80 -10.15 -12.06
C ILE A 281 -19.81 -9.81 -10.95
N ILE A 282 -19.35 -9.26 -9.82
CA ILE A 282 -20.23 -8.81 -8.72
C ILE A 282 -21.15 -7.68 -9.19
N LYS A 283 -20.65 -6.72 -9.98
CA LYS A 283 -21.47 -5.64 -10.57
C LYS A 283 -22.53 -6.23 -11.50
N LEU A 284 -22.14 -7.14 -12.39
CA LEU A 284 -23.03 -7.81 -13.34
C LEU A 284 -24.12 -8.63 -12.65
N HIS A 285 -23.80 -9.30 -11.55
CA HIS A 285 -24.81 -9.97 -10.72
C HIS A 285 -25.84 -8.98 -10.16
N ARG A 286 -25.44 -7.73 -9.88
CA ARG A 286 -26.30 -6.71 -9.26
C ARG A 286 -27.10 -5.89 -10.27
N THR A 287 -26.87 -6.01 -11.58
CA THR A 287 -27.54 -5.17 -12.58
C THR A 287 -28.98 -5.60 -12.87
N SER A 288 -29.31 -6.89 -12.78
CA SER A 288 -30.69 -7.36 -12.95
C SER A 288 -30.95 -8.70 -12.27
N LYS A 289 -32.23 -9.01 -12.02
CA LYS A 289 -32.65 -10.30 -11.45
C LYS A 289 -32.27 -11.47 -12.36
N THR A 290 -32.41 -11.32 -13.67
CA THR A 290 -32.05 -12.36 -14.65
C THR A 290 -30.56 -12.65 -14.61
N LEU A 291 -29.72 -11.61 -14.55
CA LEU A 291 -28.27 -11.76 -14.44
C LEU A 291 -27.86 -12.31 -13.07
N ALA A 292 -28.56 -11.94 -11.99
CA ALA A 292 -28.33 -12.52 -10.67
C ALA A 292 -28.59 -14.04 -10.63
N MET A 293 -29.54 -14.54 -11.42
CA MET A 293 -29.82 -15.97 -11.56
C MET A 293 -28.77 -16.70 -12.41
N LYS A 294 -28.14 -16.01 -13.37
CA LYS A 294 -27.12 -16.58 -14.27
C LYS A 294 -25.70 -16.49 -13.70
N VAL A 295 -25.32 -15.34 -13.15
CA VAL A 295 -24.05 -15.17 -12.40
C VAL A 295 -24.27 -15.69 -10.99
N GLN A 296 -23.83 -16.91 -10.68
CA GLN A 296 -23.93 -17.39 -9.30
C GLN A 296 -22.72 -16.88 -8.48
N LEU A 297 -22.98 -16.09 -7.44
CA LEU A 297 -21.97 -15.67 -6.45
C LEU A 297 -21.99 -16.62 -5.25
N ASP A 298 -21.77 -17.90 -5.53
CA ASP A 298 -21.76 -18.97 -4.53
C ASP A 298 -20.46 -18.97 -3.71
N ASN A 299 -20.36 -19.89 -2.75
CA ASN A 299 -19.16 -20.02 -1.92
C ASN A 299 -17.90 -20.35 -2.73
N ALA A 300 -18.02 -21.08 -3.84
CA ALA A 300 -16.90 -21.37 -4.71
C ALA A 300 -16.36 -20.09 -5.36
N PHE A 301 -17.23 -19.22 -5.87
CA PHE A 301 -16.86 -17.91 -6.40
C PHE A 301 -16.06 -17.09 -5.38
N TRP A 302 -16.56 -16.94 -4.15
CA TRP A 302 -15.90 -16.13 -3.12
C TRP A 302 -14.56 -16.72 -2.70
N ARG A 303 -14.50 -18.04 -2.44
CA ARG A 303 -13.28 -18.77 -2.09
C ARG A 303 -12.22 -18.63 -3.18
N ASP A 304 -12.59 -18.92 -4.43
CA ASP A 304 -11.66 -18.97 -5.53
C ASP A 304 -11.17 -17.55 -5.89
N SER A 305 -12.04 -16.54 -5.80
CA SER A 305 -11.67 -15.14 -6.03
C SER A 305 -10.79 -14.53 -4.93
N LEU A 306 -10.95 -15.00 -3.67
CA LEU A 306 -10.04 -14.67 -2.57
C LEU A 306 -8.66 -15.30 -2.78
N ARG A 307 -8.64 -16.60 -3.09
CA ARG A 307 -7.42 -17.37 -3.32
C ARG A 307 -6.53 -16.76 -4.41
N THR A 308 -7.13 -16.31 -5.51
CA THR A 308 -6.38 -15.71 -6.63
C THR A 308 -5.99 -14.25 -6.40
N GLY A 309 -6.43 -13.63 -5.29
CA GLY A 309 -6.30 -12.19 -5.07
C GLY A 309 -7.13 -11.32 -6.01
N CYS A 310 -7.93 -11.91 -6.90
CA CYS A 310 -8.78 -11.16 -7.85
C CYS A 310 -9.87 -10.35 -7.13
N LEU A 311 -10.31 -10.81 -5.96
CA LEU A 311 -11.30 -10.09 -5.16
C LEU A 311 -10.67 -8.98 -4.32
N HIS A 312 -9.57 -9.30 -3.64
CA HIS A 312 -8.85 -8.41 -2.74
C HIS A 312 -7.36 -8.50 -3.08
N ALA A 313 -6.89 -7.55 -3.88
CA ALA A 313 -5.53 -7.60 -4.41
C ALA A 313 -4.43 -7.46 -3.35
N HIS A 314 -4.77 -7.06 -2.11
CA HIS A 314 -3.87 -7.08 -0.96
C HIS A 314 -3.77 -8.45 -0.26
N ILE A 315 -4.55 -9.44 -0.71
CA ILE A 315 -4.59 -10.81 -0.19
C ILE A 315 -4.42 -11.75 -1.37
N TRP A 316 -3.16 -12.02 -1.76
CA TRP A 316 -2.83 -12.74 -3.00
C TRP A 316 -2.24 -14.12 -2.77
N ASP A 317 -2.02 -14.50 -1.52
CA ASP A 317 -1.20 -15.64 -1.09
C ASP A 317 -1.94 -16.57 -0.13
N VAL A 318 -3.28 -16.56 -0.16
CA VAL A 318 -4.09 -17.51 0.60
C VAL A 318 -4.06 -18.88 -0.08
N ASP A 319 -3.63 -19.89 0.66
CA ASP A 319 -3.59 -21.27 0.22
C ASP A 319 -4.80 -22.05 0.76
N THR A 320 -5.81 -22.20 -0.11
CA THR A 320 -7.03 -22.94 0.24
C THR A 320 -6.76 -24.41 0.58
N ARG A 321 -5.67 -25.03 0.10
CA ARG A 321 -5.34 -26.42 0.44
C ARG A 321 -4.85 -26.55 1.88
N LYS A 322 -4.09 -25.56 2.36
CA LYS A 322 -3.69 -25.49 3.78
C LYS A 322 -4.90 -25.26 4.68
N ILE A 323 -5.83 -24.39 4.28
CA ILE A 323 -7.10 -24.19 5.01
C ILE A 323 -7.90 -25.49 5.08
N GLU A 324 -7.98 -26.25 3.99
CA GLU A 324 -8.64 -27.57 3.98
C GLU A 324 -7.94 -28.59 4.90
N THR A 325 -6.61 -28.54 4.97
CA THR A 325 -5.81 -29.40 5.87
C THR A 325 -6.07 -29.07 7.35
N LEU A 326 -6.03 -27.77 7.71
CA LEU A 326 -6.32 -27.30 9.06
C LEU A 326 -7.73 -27.72 9.53
N ARG A 327 -8.70 -27.72 8.62
CA ARG A 327 -10.06 -28.21 8.90
C ARG A 327 -10.08 -29.70 9.25
N GLN A 328 -9.33 -30.52 8.51
CA GLN A 328 -9.26 -31.97 8.78
C GLN A 328 -8.64 -32.23 10.15
N GLU A 329 -7.60 -31.48 10.51
CA GLU A 329 -6.91 -31.57 11.79
C GLU A 329 -7.76 -31.08 12.97
N SER A 330 -8.60 -30.06 12.76
CA SER A 330 -9.38 -29.44 13.83
C SER A 330 -10.58 -30.27 14.30
N ASN A 331 -10.87 -31.43 13.69
CA ASN A 331 -12.04 -32.28 13.98
C ASN A 331 -13.39 -31.52 13.93
N ILE A 332 -13.45 -30.41 13.20
CA ILE A 332 -14.65 -29.59 13.09
C ILE A 332 -15.60 -30.26 12.08
N VAL A 333 -16.78 -30.64 12.53
CA VAL A 333 -17.76 -31.46 11.77
C VAL A 333 -18.55 -30.66 10.71
N PHE A 334 -18.34 -29.34 10.58
CA PHE A 334 -19.06 -28.54 9.58
C PHE A 334 -18.79 -29.03 8.15
N SER A 335 -19.84 -29.09 7.33
CA SER A 335 -19.74 -29.33 5.89
C SER A 335 -19.03 -28.16 5.20
N THR A 336 -18.36 -28.39 4.07
CA THR A 336 -17.79 -27.30 3.24
C THR A 336 -18.86 -26.30 2.80
N ALA A 337 -20.11 -26.75 2.71
CA ALA A 337 -21.26 -25.92 2.39
C ALA A 337 -21.65 -24.93 3.51
N ASP A 338 -21.16 -25.15 4.74
CA ASP A 338 -21.52 -24.35 5.92
C ASP A 338 -20.64 -23.10 6.09
N TRP A 339 -19.56 -22.97 5.31
CA TRP A 339 -18.64 -21.84 5.40
C TRP A 339 -19.15 -20.64 4.60
N ASP A 340 -19.22 -19.49 5.24
CA ASP A 340 -19.62 -18.23 4.58
C ASP A 340 -18.39 -17.47 4.06
N TRP A 341 -17.88 -17.91 2.92
CA TRP A 341 -16.74 -17.26 2.25
C TRP A 341 -17.04 -15.81 1.84
N ARG A 342 -18.32 -15.46 1.65
CA ARG A 342 -18.74 -14.10 1.34
C ARG A 342 -18.55 -13.18 2.54
N SER A 343 -18.90 -13.63 3.74
CA SER A 343 -18.71 -12.86 4.97
C SER A 343 -17.22 -12.65 5.24
N VAL A 344 -16.40 -13.68 5.04
CA VAL A 344 -14.93 -13.58 5.17
C VAL A 344 -14.35 -12.61 4.16
N ALA A 345 -14.72 -12.72 2.88
CA ALA A 345 -14.33 -11.75 1.86
C ALA A 345 -14.69 -10.32 2.28
N ARG A 346 -15.95 -10.10 2.67
CA ARG A 346 -16.41 -8.77 3.10
C ARG A 346 -15.60 -8.22 4.28
N LEU A 347 -15.25 -9.07 5.24
CA LEU A 347 -14.44 -8.66 6.39
C LEU A 347 -13.02 -8.27 5.94
N LEU A 348 -12.38 -9.13 5.16
CA LEU A 348 -11.01 -8.99 4.67
C LEU A 348 -10.85 -7.88 3.61
N ALA A 349 -11.93 -7.43 2.99
CA ALA A 349 -11.96 -6.25 2.14
C ALA A 349 -11.48 -4.98 2.86
N THR A 350 -11.56 -4.97 4.20
CA THR A 350 -11.15 -3.84 5.03
C THR A 350 -9.63 -3.69 5.04
N LYS A 351 -9.11 -2.74 4.27
CA LYS A 351 -7.67 -2.41 4.23
C LYS A 351 -7.22 -1.54 5.41
N LYS A 352 -8.17 -0.86 6.08
CA LYS A 352 -7.89 0.03 7.21
C LYS A 352 -8.26 -0.65 8.51
N VAL A 353 -7.34 -1.46 9.03
CA VAL A 353 -7.55 -2.14 10.30
C VAL A 353 -6.90 -1.32 11.42
N PRO A 354 -7.67 -0.86 12.42
CA PRO A 354 -7.09 -0.15 13.55
C PRO A 354 -6.10 -1.03 14.31
N LEU A 355 -5.13 -0.43 15.02
CA LEU A 355 -4.18 -1.19 15.87
C LEU A 355 -4.90 -2.07 16.91
N SER A 356 -6.02 -1.57 17.43
CA SER A 356 -6.88 -2.23 18.41
C SER A 356 -8.32 -2.34 17.88
N GLY A 357 -8.91 -3.52 18.07
CA GLY A 357 -10.06 -4.05 17.33
C GLY A 357 -11.36 -3.24 17.29
N ARG A 358 -12.12 -3.48 16.22
CA ARG A 358 -13.57 -3.20 16.08
C ARG A 358 -14.39 -4.48 15.88
N ASP A 359 -13.76 -5.56 15.40
CA ASP A 359 -14.38 -6.85 15.15
C ASP A 359 -13.50 -7.93 15.81
N PRO A 360 -14.01 -8.70 16.78
CA PRO A 360 -13.23 -9.71 17.51
C PRO A 360 -12.57 -10.75 16.61
N ARG A 361 -13.12 -10.99 15.41
CA ARG A 361 -12.54 -11.94 14.44
C ARG A 361 -11.20 -11.46 13.87
N LEU A 362 -10.87 -10.19 14.04
CA LEU A 362 -9.62 -9.58 13.59
C LEU A 362 -8.58 -9.43 14.70
N ASP A 363 -8.88 -9.84 15.93
CA ASP A 363 -7.97 -9.66 17.07
C ASP A 363 -6.66 -10.45 16.88
N ASP A 364 -6.75 -11.65 16.30
CA ASP A 364 -5.61 -12.52 15.99
C ASP A 364 -5.02 -12.29 14.59
N MET A 365 -5.24 -11.11 14.00
CA MET A 365 -4.73 -10.84 12.65
C MET A 365 -3.20 -10.88 12.63
N PRO A 366 -2.59 -11.64 11.70
CA PRO A 366 -1.14 -11.71 11.57
C PRO A 366 -0.52 -10.31 11.40
N PRO A 367 0.52 -9.97 12.19
CA PRO A 367 1.17 -8.67 12.11
C PRO A 367 1.62 -8.29 10.68
N GLY A 368 2.12 -9.27 9.91
CA GLY A 368 2.50 -9.05 8.51
C GLY A 368 1.32 -8.65 7.61
N LEU A 369 0.15 -9.26 7.80
CA LEU A 369 -1.07 -8.89 7.06
C LEU A 369 -1.50 -7.48 7.42
N TRP A 370 -1.48 -7.13 8.71
CA TRP A 370 -1.77 -5.79 9.17
C TRP A 370 -0.85 -4.76 8.50
N ASN A 371 0.47 -5.02 8.49
CA ASN A 371 1.46 -4.12 7.91
C ASN A 371 1.27 -3.97 6.39
N ARG A 372 1.00 -5.08 5.70
CA ARG A 372 0.66 -5.10 4.27
C ARG A 372 -0.56 -4.24 3.97
N CYS A 373 -1.66 -4.45 4.70
CA CYS A 373 -2.90 -3.68 4.57
C CYS A 373 -2.66 -2.18 4.79
N ARG A 374 -1.87 -1.82 5.80
CA ARG A 374 -1.48 -0.43 6.09
C ARG A 374 -0.72 0.19 4.92
N ILE A 375 0.35 -0.45 4.46
CA ILE A 375 1.17 0.03 3.33
C ILE A 375 0.29 0.21 2.10
N TRP A 376 -0.50 -0.82 1.75
CA TRP A 376 -1.46 -0.77 0.65
C TRP A 376 -2.40 0.42 0.76
N ALA A 377 -3.05 0.61 1.92
CA ALA A 377 -4.02 1.67 2.14
C ALA A 377 -3.40 3.09 2.14
N THR A 378 -2.10 3.21 2.41
CA THR A 378 -1.35 4.47 2.31
C THR A 378 -1.12 4.84 0.85
N ILE A 379 -0.59 3.91 0.05
CA ILE A 379 -0.29 4.12 -1.37
C ILE A 379 -1.57 4.34 -2.17
N GLU A 380 -2.57 3.47 -1.98
CA GLU A 380 -3.85 3.53 -2.70
C GLU A 380 -4.56 4.87 -2.49
N ARG A 381 -4.58 5.36 -1.25
CA ARG A 381 -5.21 6.64 -0.91
C ARG A 381 -4.48 7.81 -1.56
N ALA A 382 -3.16 7.81 -1.51
CA ALA A 382 -2.36 8.89 -2.05
C ALA A 382 -2.46 8.94 -3.59
N LEU A 383 -2.44 7.78 -4.26
CA LEU A 383 -2.70 7.69 -5.71
C LEU A 383 -4.12 8.14 -6.09
N GLN A 384 -5.14 7.67 -5.36
CA GLN A 384 -6.53 8.09 -5.61
C GLN A 384 -6.69 9.61 -5.49
N PHE A 385 -6.05 10.22 -4.49
CA PHE A 385 -6.09 11.66 -4.31
C PHE A 385 -5.48 12.41 -5.51
N GLU A 386 -4.31 11.98 -5.99
CA GLU A 386 -3.67 12.60 -7.15
C GLU A 386 -4.46 12.43 -8.44
N TYR A 387 -5.09 11.27 -8.65
CA TYR A 387 -5.97 11.09 -9.79
C TYR A 387 -7.17 12.05 -9.75
N ILE A 388 -7.80 12.21 -8.59
CA ILE A 388 -8.93 13.13 -8.42
C ILE A 388 -8.48 14.59 -8.63
N GLU A 389 -7.30 14.96 -8.15
CA GLU A 389 -6.75 16.31 -8.39
C GLU A 389 -6.46 16.54 -9.88
N LYS A 390 -5.91 15.56 -10.58
CA LYS A 390 -5.64 15.64 -12.02
C LYS A 390 -6.94 15.78 -12.83
N GLU A 391 -7.94 14.95 -12.55
CA GLU A 391 -9.26 15.02 -13.20
C GLU A 391 -9.88 16.43 -13.03
N LYS A 392 -9.82 17.00 -11.82
CA LYS A 392 -10.31 18.37 -11.57
C LYS A 392 -9.53 19.43 -12.34
N GLN A 393 -8.21 19.29 -12.47
CA GLN A 393 -7.40 20.23 -13.24
C GLN A 393 -7.71 20.19 -14.74
N GLU A 394 -7.91 18.99 -15.30
CA GLU A 394 -8.29 18.79 -16.69
C GLU A 394 -9.69 19.38 -16.99
N GLU A 395 -10.66 19.19 -16.09
CA GLU A 395 -11.99 19.81 -16.18
C GLU A 395 -11.94 21.34 -16.17
N ILE A 396 -11.10 21.92 -15.31
CA ILE A 396 -10.90 23.37 -15.24
C ILE A 396 -10.25 23.89 -16.53
N HIS A 397 -9.22 23.21 -17.03
CA HIS A 397 -8.52 23.62 -18.26
C HIS A 397 -9.47 23.57 -19.47
N SER A 398 -10.22 22.47 -19.62
CA SER A 398 -11.24 22.31 -20.65
C SER A 398 -12.30 23.41 -20.58
N SER A 399 -12.77 23.73 -19.36
CA SER A 399 -13.74 24.81 -19.14
C SER A 399 -13.20 26.20 -19.54
N ILE A 400 -11.91 26.47 -19.30
CA ILE A 400 -11.25 27.73 -19.70
C ILE A 400 -11.11 27.80 -21.22
N GLU A 401 -10.74 26.69 -21.87
CA GLU A 401 -10.55 26.60 -23.31
C GLU A 401 -11.87 26.78 -24.09
N ILE A 402 -12.97 26.19 -23.59
CA ILE A 402 -14.32 26.40 -24.11
C ILE A 402 -14.70 27.88 -24.01
N ARG A 403 -14.50 28.51 -22.84
CA ARG A 403 -14.81 29.95 -22.64
C ARG A 403 -13.99 30.85 -23.57
N ARG A 404 -12.71 30.56 -23.79
CA ARG A 404 -11.86 31.31 -24.72
C ARG A 404 -12.34 31.17 -26.18
N SER A 405 -12.75 29.97 -26.58
CA SER A 405 -13.29 29.71 -27.91
C SER A 405 -14.63 30.43 -28.14
N THR A 406 -15.50 30.49 -27.13
CA THR A 406 -16.76 31.26 -27.20
C THR A 406 -16.51 32.76 -27.36
N ILE A 407 -15.55 33.33 -26.62
CA ILE A 407 -15.21 34.77 -26.72
C ILE A 407 -14.53 35.10 -28.06
N ALA A 408 -13.73 34.18 -28.61
CA ALA A 408 -13.06 34.39 -29.90
C ALA A 408 -14.02 34.30 -31.10
N GLY A 409 -15.09 33.50 -31.01
CA GLY A 409 -16.13 33.39 -32.04
C GLY A 409 -17.08 34.58 -32.13
N GLU A 410 -17.05 35.52 -31.17
CA GLU A 410 -17.89 36.72 -31.14
C GLU A 410 -17.23 37.97 -31.74
N ARG A 411 -16.11 37.85 -32.48
CA ARG A 411 -15.59 38.98 -33.27
C ARG A 411 -16.30 39.02 -34.63
N PRO A 412 -17.25 39.95 -34.86
CA PRO A 412 -17.80 40.15 -36.20
C PRO A 412 -16.71 40.77 -37.08
N ASP A 413 -16.42 40.13 -38.21
CA ASP A 413 -15.60 40.70 -39.27
C ASP A 413 -16.18 42.07 -39.65
N LYS A 414 -15.38 43.12 -39.47
CA LYS A 414 -15.66 44.47 -39.95
C LYS A 414 -14.78 44.78 -41.14
#